data_AF-A0A1U7TZL0-F1
#
_entry.id   AF-A0A1U7TZL0-F1
#
_cell.length_a   1.000
_cell.length_b   1.000
_cell.length_c   1.000
_cell.angle_alpha   90.00
_cell.angle_beta   90.00
_cell.angle_gamma   90.00
#
_symmetry.space_group_name_H-M   'P 1'
#
loop_
_entity.id
_entity.type
_entity.pdbx_description
1 polymer ?
#
loop_
_entity_poly.entity_id
_entity_poly.type
_entity_poly.pdbx_seq_one_letter_code
_entity_poly.pdbx_strand_id
1 'polypeptide(L)'
;MEHIRTPKVENVRLVDRVSSKKAALGTLYLTATHVIFVENAPDTRKETWILHSQISTIEKQATTATGCPLLIRCKNFQIIQLVIPQERDCHDVYISLIRLARPVKYEELYCFSFNPMLDKEEREQGWMLIDLSEEYKRMGLPNNYWQLSDVNRDYRVCDSYPTELYAPKSATAHIIVGSSKFRSRRRFPALSYYYKDNHASICRSSQPLSGFSARCLEDEQMLQAIRKANPGSDFIYVVDTRPKLNAMANRAAGKGYENEDNYSNIKFQFIGIENIHVMRNSLQKMLEGDLEIKQFYTASNHQLFLYGAQVRILKLLNGIRGKDIGGPGPRFQKAATATVYTPVTPLHFHI
;
A
#
# COMPACT_ATOMS: atom_id res chain seq x y z
N MET A 1 23.87 14.78 13.39
CA MET A 1 25.07 14.22 14.07
C MET A 1 24.86 14.02 15.56
N GLU A 2 23.94 14.74 16.22
CA GLU A 2 23.68 14.65 17.67
C GLU A 2 23.36 13.25 18.22
N HIS A 3 22.86 12.33 17.38
CA HIS A 3 22.51 10.96 17.78
C HIS A 3 23.56 9.89 17.43
N ILE A 4 24.70 10.27 16.83
CA ILE A 4 25.76 9.35 16.42
C ILE A 4 26.84 9.37 17.50
N ARG A 5 27.01 8.25 18.20
CA ARG A 5 28.05 8.11 19.23
C ARG A 5 29.42 7.78 18.64
N THR A 6 29.44 6.87 17.67
CA THR A 6 30.67 6.44 16.99
C THR A 6 30.48 6.55 15.47
N PRO A 7 30.97 7.64 14.84
CA PRO A 7 30.74 7.90 13.42
C PRO A 7 31.59 7.04 12.48
N LYS A 8 32.70 6.47 12.97
CA LYS A 8 33.64 5.67 12.20
C LYS A 8 34.13 4.51 13.05
N VAL A 9 34.13 3.30 12.48
CA VAL A 9 34.71 2.10 13.09
C VAL A 9 35.55 1.38 12.04
N GLU A 10 36.84 1.22 12.32
CA GLU A 10 37.79 0.53 11.43
C GLU A 10 37.81 -0.98 11.70
N ASN A 11 38.35 -1.74 10.76
CA ASN A 11 38.51 -3.20 10.86
C ASN A 11 37.21 -3.98 11.09
N VAL A 12 36.08 -3.45 10.60
CA VAL A 12 34.79 -4.12 10.63
C VAL A 12 34.77 -5.20 9.56
N ARG A 13 34.22 -6.38 9.87
CA ARG A 13 34.02 -7.45 8.89
C ARG A 13 32.58 -7.51 8.43
N LEU A 14 32.35 -7.37 7.13
CA LEU A 14 31.06 -7.64 6.49
C LEU A 14 31.00 -9.11 6.08
N VAL A 15 30.06 -9.86 6.68
CA VAL A 15 29.83 -11.27 6.39
C VAL A 15 28.72 -11.39 5.36
N ASP A 16 29.07 -11.93 4.19
CA ASP A 16 28.08 -12.33 3.18
C ASP A 16 27.49 -13.69 3.60
N ARG A 17 26.19 -13.72 3.91
CA ARG A 17 25.47 -14.99 4.21
C ARG A 17 24.99 -15.72 2.95
N VAL A 18 25.11 -15.10 1.78
CA VAL A 18 24.66 -15.61 0.47
C VAL A 18 25.77 -16.36 -0.25
N SER A 19 27.01 -15.89 -0.10
CA SER A 19 28.17 -16.48 -0.75
C SER A 19 29.13 -17.04 0.30
N SER A 20 29.73 -18.21 0.05
CA SER A 20 30.84 -18.76 0.85
C SER A 20 32.13 -17.92 0.78
N LYS A 21 32.04 -16.67 0.34
CA LYS A 21 33.15 -15.72 0.26
C LYS A 21 33.62 -15.38 1.67
N LYS A 22 34.94 -15.21 1.78
CA LYS A 22 35.58 -14.69 2.99
C LYS A 22 34.97 -13.34 3.35
N ALA A 23 34.73 -13.11 4.64
CA ALA A 23 34.20 -11.84 5.13
C ALA A 23 35.09 -10.66 4.67
N ALA A 24 34.47 -9.64 4.10
CA ALA A 24 35.14 -8.44 3.62
C ALA A 24 35.58 -7.59 4.81
N LEU A 25 36.86 -7.24 4.88
CA LEU A 25 37.38 -6.32 5.91
C LEU A 25 37.26 -4.89 5.42
N GLY A 26 36.80 -3.97 6.26
CA GLY A 26 36.57 -2.60 5.84
C GLY A 26 36.37 -1.63 6.99
N THR A 27 35.96 -0.42 6.63
CA THR A 27 35.62 0.64 7.56
C THR A 27 34.12 0.94 7.48
N LEU A 28 33.49 0.99 8.65
CA LEU A 28 32.09 1.37 8.81
C LEU A 28 31.99 2.85 9.13
N TYR A 29 31.13 3.56 8.41
CA TYR A 29 30.78 4.95 8.64
C TYR A 29 29.30 5.07 8.95
N LEU A 30 28.96 5.83 9.97
CA LEU A 30 27.60 6.21 10.30
C LEU A 30 27.41 7.70 10.00
N THR A 31 26.41 7.98 9.16
CA THR A 31 25.97 9.34 8.86
C THR A 31 24.56 9.56 9.42
N ALA A 32 24.01 10.76 9.26
CA ALA A 32 22.63 11.04 9.68
C ALA A 32 21.59 10.24 8.89
N THR A 33 21.93 9.72 7.71
CA THR A 33 20.98 9.14 6.75
C THR A 33 21.33 7.71 6.34
N HIS A 34 22.62 7.35 6.39
CA HIS A 34 23.14 6.08 5.91
C HIS A 34 24.12 5.41 6.89
N VAL A 35 24.11 4.08 6.85
CA VAL A 35 25.26 3.23 7.18
C VAL A 35 26.05 2.98 5.90
N ILE A 36 27.35 3.25 5.93
CA ILE A 36 28.23 3.08 4.77
C ILE A 36 29.38 2.17 5.17
N PHE A 37 29.51 1.01 4.52
CA PHE A 37 30.64 0.12 4.70
C PHE A 37 31.55 0.23 3.47
N VAL A 38 32.83 0.55 3.69
CA VAL A 38 33.85 0.68 2.63
C VAL A 38 34.85 -0.45 2.80
N GLU A 39 34.95 -1.33 1.80
CA GLU A 39 35.88 -2.46 1.81
C GLU A 39 37.34 -1.98 1.65
N ASN A 40 38.23 -2.52 2.48
CA ASN A 40 39.67 -2.27 2.42
C ASN A 40 40.30 -3.22 1.38
N ALA A 41 40.03 -2.99 0.09
CA ALA A 41 40.66 -3.72 -1.00
C ALA A 41 41.61 -2.79 -1.79
N PRO A 42 42.83 -3.25 -2.11
CA PRO A 42 43.86 -2.41 -2.73
C PRO A 42 43.51 -1.91 -4.15
N ASP A 43 42.73 -2.69 -4.93
CA ASP A 43 42.48 -2.40 -6.35
C ASP A 43 41.05 -1.98 -6.69
N THR A 44 40.09 -2.14 -5.76
CA THR A 44 38.69 -1.72 -5.98
C THR A 44 38.05 -1.17 -4.70
N ARG A 45 37.61 0.09 -4.73
CA ARG A 45 36.85 0.68 -3.62
C ARG A 45 35.39 0.25 -3.72
N LYS A 46 35.06 -0.87 -3.08
CA LYS A 46 33.68 -1.35 -3.00
C LYS A 46 32.98 -0.78 -1.78
N GLU A 47 31.80 -0.19 -1.99
CA GLU A 47 31.00 0.41 -0.92
C GLU A 47 29.62 -0.24 -0.83
N THR A 48 29.13 -0.41 0.39
CA THR A 48 27.77 -0.87 0.68
C THR A 48 27.05 0.21 1.48
N TRP A 49 25.95 0.72 0.92
CA TRP A 49 25.18 1.83 1.48
C TRP A 49 23.81 1.32 1.93
N ILE A 50 23.43 1.62 3.17
CA ILE A 50 22.13 1.28 3.74
C ILE A 50 21.51 2.56 4.26
N LEU A 51 20.38 2.98 3.68
CA LEU A 51 19.59 4.07 4.26
C LEU A 51 18.99 3.62 5.60
N HIS A 52 19.02 4.48 6.61
CA HIS A 52 18.39 4.18 7.90
C HIS A 52 16.89 3.87 7.77
N SER A 53 16.20 4.52 6.83
CA SER A 53 14.78 4.26 6.52
C SER A 53 14.52 2.88 5.89
N GLN A 54 15.56 2.24 5.34
CA GLN A 54 15.48 0.87 4.83
C GLN A 54 15.75 -0.16 5.93
N ILE A 55 16.26 0.22 7.09
CA ILE A 55 16.48 -0.70 8.20
C ILE A 55 15.12 -1.09 8.79
N SER A 56 14.86 -2.39 8.88
CA SER A 56 13.66 -2.97 9.50
C SER A 56 13.93 -3.38 10.93
N THR A 57 14.99 -4.18 11.15
CA THR A 57 15.42 -4.60 12.48
C THR A 57 16.93 -4.60 12.60
N ILE A 58 17.40 -4.40 13.83
CA ILE A 58 18.82 -4.43 14.19
C ILE A 58 18.92 -5.35 15.42
N GLU A 59 19.79 -6.34 15.33
CA GLU A 59 20.03 -7.32 16.40
C GLU A 59 21.52 -7.32 16.73
N LYS A 60 21.86 -6.93 17.96
CA LYS A 60 23.21 -7.07 18.51
C LYS A 60 23.31 -8.47 19.13
N GLN A 61 24.23 -9.28 18.63
CA GLN A 61 24.44 -10.66 19.07
C GLN A 61 25.53 -10.74 20.14
N ALA A 62 25.65 -11.89 20.80
CA ALA A 62 26.69 -12.12 21.79
C ALA A 62 28.09 -11.97 21.18
N THR A 63 28.99 -11.32 21.92
CA THR A 63 30.38 -11.14 21.51
C THR A 63 31.06 -12.49 21.36
N THR A 64 31.78 -12.67 20.26
CA THR A 64 32.56 -13.87 19.97
C THR A 64 34.06 -13.56 20.02
N ALA A 65 34.91 -14.57 19.86
CA ALA A 65 36.36 -14.38 19.74
C ALA A 65 36.76 -13.48 18.55
N THR A 66 35.88 -13.30 17.57
CA THR A 66 36.11 -12.48 16.37
C THR A 66 35.50 -11.07 16.47
N GLY A 67 34.82 -10.75 17.56
CA GLY A 67 34.20 -9.44 17.80
C GLY A 67 32.71 -9.54 18.07
N CYS A 68 32.02 -8.40 18.05
CA CYS A 68 30.60 -8.27 18.32
C CYS A 68 29.79 -8.28 17.01
N PRO A 69 28.96 -9.30 16.75
CA PRO A 69 28.12 -9.34 15.55
C PRO A 69 26.90 -8.44 15.69
N LEU A 70 26.65 -7.64 14.66
CA LEU A 70 25.51 -6.76 14.49
C LEU A 70 24.78 -7.15 13.19
N LEU A 71 23.57 -7.68 13.34
CA LEU A 71 22.74 -8.11 12.23
C LEU A 71 21.73 -7.02 11.88
N ILE A 72 21.79 -6.52 10.65
CA ILE A 72 20.89 -5.51 10.11
C ILE A 72 20.01 -6.18 9.06
N ARG A 73 18.68 -6.15 9.26
CA ARG A 73 17.70 -6.63 8.28
C ARG A 73 17.01 -5.44 7.65
N CYS A 74 16.98 -5.40 6.33
CA CYS A 74 16.43 -4.29 5.57
C CYS A 74 15.05 -4.61 5.00
N LYS A 75 14.24 -3.57 4.75
CA LYS A 75 12.89 -3.64 4.15
C LYS A 75 12.94 -4.15 2.70
N ASN A 76 14.09 -4.03 2.03
CA ASN A 76 14.37 -4.57 0.69
C ASN A 76 14.89 -6.03 0.69
N PHE A 77 14.71 -6.74 1.80
CA PHE A 77 15.11 -8.16 1.99
C PHE A 77 16.61 -8.42 2.10
N GLN A 78 17.45 -7.37 2.08
CA GLN A 78 18.88 -7.53 2.35
C GLN A 78 19.12 -7.82 3.84
N ILE A 79 19.99 -8.79 4.11
CA ILE A 79 20.44 -9.14 5.45
C ILE A 79 21.95 -8.94 5.49
N ILE A 80 22.39 -8.03 6.35
CA ILE A 80 23.78 -7.58 6.43
C ILE A 80 24.28 -7.88 7.82
N GLN A 81 25.36 -8.67 7.92
CA GLN A 81 25.98 -8.97 9.20
C GLN A 81 27.35 -8.29 9.26
N LEU A 82 27.50 -7.37 10.21
CA LEU A 82 28.75 -6.70 10.53
C LEU A 82 29.34 -7.34 11.78
N VAL A 83 30.64 -7.61 11.80
CA VAL A 83 31.36 -8.03 13.01
C VAL A 83 32.29 -6.90 13.39
N ILE A 84 31.95 -6.20 14.47
CA ILE A 84 32.66 -5.03 14.97
C ILE A 84 33.70 -5.49 16.01
N PRO A 85 34.98 -5.10 15.91
CA PRO A 85 36.04 -5.63 16.79
C PRO A 85 35.79 -5.39 18.28
N GLN A 86 35.43 -4.16 18.66
CA GLN A 86 35.24 -3.78 20.06
C GLN A 86 33.76 -3.80 20.43
N GLU A 87 33.44 -4.39 21.59
CA GLU A 87 32.07 -4.45 22.10
C GLU A 87 31.48 -3.06 22.34
N ARG A 88 32.32 -2.13 22.84
CA ARG A 88 31.94 -0.74 23.08
C ARG A 88 31.49 -0.04 21.79
N ASP A 89 32.30 -0.11 20.73
CA ASP A 89 31.96 0.46 19.42
C ASP A 89 30.69 -0.18 18.86
N CYS A 90 30.55 -1.50 19.00
CA CYS A 90 29.35 -2.23 18.60
C CYS A 90 28.09 -1.74 19.32
N HIS A 91 28.20 -1.48 20.64
CA HIS A 91 27.11 -0.92 21.43
C HIS A 91 26.74 0.50 20.97
N ASP A 92 27.74 1.36 20.76
CA ASP A 92 27.52 2.75 20.36
C ASP A 92 26.92 2.85 18.95
N VAL A 93 27.37 2.01 18.01
CA VAL A 93 26.76 1.86 16.69
C VAL A 93 25.32 1.35 16.83
N TYR A 94 25.07 0.30 17.60
CA TYR A 94 23.73 -0.26 17.80
C TYR A 94 22.73 0.79 18.32
N ILE A 95 23.08 1.53 19.38
CA ILE A 95 22.20 2.57 19.95
C ILE A 95 21.97 3.71 18.94
N SER A 96 23.01 4.12 18.22
CA SER A 96 22.89 5.15 17.18
C SER A 96 21.90 4.71 16.09
N LEU A 97 22.02 3.48 15.60
CA LEU A 97 21.14 2.94 14.56
C LEU A 97 19.70 2.74 15.03
N ILE A 98 19.48 2.30 16.27
CA ILE A 98 18.12 2.16 16.84
C ILE A 98 17.39 3.51 16.84
N ARG A 99 18.10 4.61 17.14
CA ARG A 99 17.52 5.95 17.11
C ARG A 99 17.34 6.47 15.68
N LEU A 100 18.35 6.33 14.83
CA LEU A 100 18.35 6.87 13.46
C LEU A 100 17.38 6.14 12.52
N ALA A 101 17.18 4.83 12.72
CA ALA A 101 16.21 4.03 11.98
C ALA A 101 14.76 4.20 12.47
N ARG A 102 14.55 4.97 13.56
CA ARG A 102 13.23 5.24 14.15
C ARG A 102 13.04 6.74 14.43
N PRO A 103 12.76 7.52 13.38
CA PRO A 103 12.38 8.92 13.51
C PRO A 103 11.14 9.05 14.41
N VAL A 104 11.15 10.02 15.32
CA VAL A 104 10.03 10.28 16.27
C VAL A 104 9.14 11.41 15.77
N LYS A 105 9.71 12.34 15.00
CA LYS A 105 9.01 13.46 14.37
C LYS A 105 9.13 13.40 12.86
N TYR A 106 8.19 14.01 12.14
CA TYR A 106 8.22 14.01 10.67
C TYR A 106 9.46 14.73 10.12
N GLU A 107 9.88 15.82 10.75
CA GLU A 107 11.01 16.65 10.33
C GLU A 107 12.36 15.89 10.41
N GLU A 108 12.39 14.78 11.16
CA GLU A 108 13.55 13.89 11.25
C GLU A 108 13.66 12.93 10.06
N LEU A 109 12.61 12.80 9.24
CA LEU A 109 12.64 11.94 8.05
C LEU A 109 13.58 12.50 6.99
N TYR A 110 14.30 11.60 6.31
CA TYR A 110 15.29 11.98 5.31
C TYR A 110 14.74 12.94 4.24
N CYS A 111 13.49 12.76 3.81
CA CYS A 111 12.85 13.59 2.79
C CYS A 111 12.74 15.09 3.16
N PHE A 112 12.78 15.47 4.44
CA PHE A 112 12.79 16.88 4.85
C PHE A 112 14.19 17.48 4.89
N SER A 113 15.22 16.66 5.09
CA SER A 113 16.63 17.07 5.06
C SER A 113 17.25 16.97 3.66
N PHE A 114 16.63 16.20 2.76
CA PHE A 114 17.13 15.95 1.43
C PHE A 114 16.99 17.19 0.55
N ASN A 115 18.12 17.70 0.07
CA ASN A 115 18.16 18.73 -0.95
C ASN A 115 18.65 18.12 -2.27
N PRO A 116 17.78 17.93 -3.27
CA PRO A 116 18.17 17.36 -4.55
C PRO A 116 19.01 18.29 -5.42
N MET A 117 19.35 19.51 -4.95
CA MET A 117 20.03 20.56 -5.72
C MET A 117 19.27 20.96 -7.00
N LEU A 118 17.95 20.73 -7.01
CA LEU A 118 17.05 21.23 -8.04
C LEU A 118 16.67 22.67 -7.71
N ASP A 119 16.40 23.46 -8.74
CA ASP A 119 15.81 24.77 -8.52
C ASP A 119 14.35 24.63 -8.02
N LYS A 120 13.78 25.76 -7.59
CA LYS A 120 12.43 25.78 -7.03
C LYS A 120 11.38 25.38 -8.07
N GLU A 121 11.57 25.73 -9.34
CA GLU A 121 10.62 25.50 -10.41
C GLU A 121 10.55 24.03 -10.78
N GLU A 122 11.70 23.37 -10.96
CA GLU A 122 11.79 21.92 -11.20
C GLU A 122 11.14 21.11 -10.06
N ARG A 123 11.32 21.57 -8.81
CA ARG A 123 10.69 20.93 -7.66
C ARG A 123 9.17 21.09 -7.66
N GLU A 124 8.67 22.26 -8.03
CA GLU A 124 7.22 22.52 -8.15
C GLU A 124 6.60 21.68 -9.28
N GLN A 125 7.29 21.54 -10.42
CA GLN A 125 6.86 20.66 -11.51
C GLN A 125 6.71 19.21 -11.05
N GLY A 126 7.60 18.73 -10.18
CA GLY A 126 7.50 17.38 -9.61
C GLY A 126 6.22 17.15 -8.79
N TRP A 127 5.73 18.15 -8.06
CA TRP A 127 4.46 18.08 -7.33
C TRP A 127 3.24 18.22 -8.23
N MET A 128 3.37 18.97 -9.32
CA MET A 128 2.33 19.18 -10.33
C MET A 128 2.20 18.04 -11.35
N LEU A 129 3.08 17.04 -11.29
CA LEU A 129 3.08 15.90 -12.22
C LEU A 129 1.72 15.20 -12.30
N ILE A 130 0.99 15.14 -11.18
CA ILE A 130 -0.32 14.52 -11.09
C ILE A 130 -1.37 15.60 -10.83
N ASP A 131 -2.07 15.99 -11.89
CA ASP A 131 -3.27 16.82 -11.79
C ASP A 131 -4.53 15.94 -11.84
N LEU A 132 -5.23 15.85 -10.71
CA LEU A 132 -6.46 15.06 -10.61
C LEU A 132 -7.58 15.62 -11.48
N SER A 133 -7.66 16.94 -11.67
CA SER A 133 -8.66 17.55 -12.55
C SER A 133 -8.42 17.14 -14.01
N GLU A 134 -7.17 17.13 -14.48
CA GLU A 134 -6.83 16.62 -15.80
C GLU A 134 -7.09 15.11 -15.92
N GLU A 135 -6.84 14.31 -14.88
CA GLU A 135 -7.16 12.88 -14.89
C GLU A 135 -8.67 12.60 -15.01
N TYR A 136 -9.51 13.37 -14.30
CA TYR A 136 -10.96 13.27 -14.48
C TYR A 136 -11.42 13.76 -15.85
N LYS A 137 -10.84 14.84 -16.39
CA LYS A 137 -11.09 15.30 -17.77
C LYS A 137 -10.71 14.25 -18.80
N ARG A 138 -9.58 13.55 -18.62
CA ARG A 138 -9.14 12.43 -19.47
C ARG A 138 -10.19 11.32 -19.54
N MET A 139 -10.90 11.06 -18.45
CA MET A 139 -12.03 10.12 -18.38
C MET A 139 -13.34 10.69 -18.96
N GLY A 140 -13.40 11.95 -19.36
CA GLY A 140 -14.60 12.62 -19.87
C GLY A 140 -15.56 13.06 -18.77
N LEU A 141 -15.00 13.59 -17.67
CA LEU A 141 -15.75 14.09 -16.52
C LEU A 141 -15.45 15.57 -16.26
N PRO A 142 -16.43 16.34 -15.74
CA PRO A 142 -17.83 15.95 -15.45
C PRO A 142 -18.65 15.70 -16.74
N ASN A 143 -19.78 15.02 -16.63
CA ASN A 143 -20.69 14.74 -17.77
C ASN A 143 -22.16 14.70 -17.33
N ASN A 144 -23.04 14.08 -18.13
CA ASN A 144 -24.48 13.99 -17.83
C ASN A 144 -24.83 13.08 -16.64
N TYR A 145 -23.91 12.22 -16.20
CA TYR A 145 -24.14 11.24 -15.14
C TYR A 145 -23.35 11.53 -13.87
N TRP A 146 -22.18 12.13 -14.00
CA TRP A 146 -21.22 12.34 -12.91
C TRP A 146 -20.80 13.81 -12.80
N GLN A 147 -20.64 14.29 -11.56
CA GLN A 147 -20.22 15.65 -11.26
C GLN A 147 -19.19 15.68 -10.12
N LEU A 148 -18.41 16.76 -10.08
CA LEU A 148 -17.58 17.09 -8.93
C LEU A 148 -18.48 17.42 -7.73
N SER A 149 -18.11 16.91 -6.56
CA SER A 149 -18.77 17.17 -5.29
C SER A 149 -17.78 17.82 -4.33
N ASP A 150 -18.16 18.95 -3.75
CA ASP A 150 -17.39 19.69 -2.75
C ASP A 150 -17.73 19.26 -1.31
N VAL A 151 -18.50 18.19 -1.16
CA VAL A 151 -18.95 17.67 0.14
C VAL A 151 -17.77 17.35 1.06
N ASN A 152 -16.62 16.96 0.50
CA ASN A 152 -15.41 16.66 1.26
C ASN A 152 -14.35 17.78 1.22
N ARG A 153 -14.72 19.00 0.80
CA ARG A 153 -13.86 20.18 0.97
C ARG A 153 -13.44 20.30 2.43
N ASP A 154 -12.18 20.63 2.66
CA ASP A 154 -11.55 20.70 3.99
C ASP A 154 -11.67 19.41 4.82
N TYR A 155 -11.78 18.26 4.15
CA TYR A 155 -11.87 16.93 4.77
C TYR A 155 -13.06 16.76 5.73
N ARG A 156 -14.12 17.56 5.56
CA ARG A 156 -15.26 17.65 6.51
C ARG A 156 -16.04 16.35 6.67
N VAL A 157 -16.14 15.53 5.63
CA VAL A 157 -16.90 14.27 5.66
C VAL A 157 -16.01 13.07 5.94
N CYS A 158 -14.88 12.96 5.24
CA CYS A 158 -13.92 11.87 5.37
C CYS A 158 -12.49 12.39 5.28
N ASP A 159 -11.77 12.28 6.40
CA ASP A 159 -10.37 12.70 6.60
C ASP A 159 -9.36 11.99 5.69
N SER A 160 -9.71 10.80 5.21
CA SER A 160 -8.82 9.90 4.48
C SER A 160 -9.21 9.74 3.00
N TYR A 161 -10.11 10.61 2.52
CA TYR A 161 -10.45 10.82 1.12
C TYR A 161 -9.87 12.16 0.63
N PRO A 162 -9.65 12.32 -0.68
CA PRO A 162 -9.27 13.61 -1.25
C PRO A 162 -10.39 14.65 -1.04
N THR A 163 -10.02 15.93 -1.14
CA THR A 163 -10.95 17.07 -1.03
C THR A 163 -11.92 17.13 -2.22
N GLU A 164 -11.45 16.74 -3.41
CA GLU A 164 -12.22 16.65 -4.64
C GLU A 164 -12.65 15.21 -4.91
N LEU A 165 -13.96 15.00 -5.04
CA LEU A 165 -14.54 13.68 -5.28
C LEU A 165 -15.63 13.79 -6.35
N TYR A 166 -15.70 12.80 -7.23
CA TYR A 166 -16.78 12.68 -8.20
C TYR A 166 -17.87 11.73 -7.70
N ALA A 167 -19.12 12.19 -7.82
CA ALA A 167 -20.33 11.47 -7.42
C ALA A 167 -21.38 11.52 -8.55
N PRO A 168 -22.36 10.60 -8.57
CA PRO A 168 -23.45 10.67 -9.53
C PRO A 168 -24.21 12.00 -9.38
N LYS A 169 -24.64 12.61 -10.49
CA LYS A 169 -25.43 13.86 -10.48
C LYS A 169 -26.72 13.77 -9.67
N SER A 170 -27.32 12.58 -9.60
CA SER A 170 -28.53 12.30 -8.83
C SER A 170 -28.28 12.14 -7.33
N ALA A 171 -27.02 12.01 -6.88
CA ALA A 171 -26.68 11.92 -5.47
C ALA A 171 -26.52 13.32 -4.87
N THR A 172 -27.48 13.72 -4.05
CA THR A 172 -27.43 15.01 -3.34
C THR A 172 -26.41 14.97 -2.20
N ALA A 173 -26.00 16.14 -1.70
CA ALA A 173 -25.11 16.23 -0.54
C ALA A 173 -25.67 15.49 0.69
N HIS A 174 -27.00 15.52 0.89
CA HIS A 174 -27.67 14.78 1.96
C HIS A 174 -27.47 13.26 1.82
N ILE A 175 -27.64 12.71 0.61
CA ILE A 175 -27.40 11.28 0.32
C ILE A 175 -25.94 10.91 0.64
N ILE A 176 -24.98 11.72 0.17
CA ILE A 176 -23.56 11.43 0.37
C ILE A 176 -23.19 11.48 1.86
N VAL A 177 -23.64 12.50 2.59
CA VAL A 177 -23.38 12.63 4.03
C VAL A 177 -24.04 11.49 4.82
N GLY A 178 -25.28 11.12 4.48
CA GLY A 178 -25.99 9.98 5.09
C GLY A 178 -25.24 8.65 4.88
N SER A 179 -24.91 8.33 3.61
CA SER A 179 -24.09 7.16 3.26
C SER A 179 -22.77 7.15 4.02
N SER A 180 -22.08 8.29 4.12
CA SER A 180 -20.81 8.38 4.86
C SER A 180 -20.94 7.95 6.32
N LYS A 181 -22.03 8.32 7.03
CA LYS A 181 -22.22 7.94 8.43
C LYS A 181 -22.41 6.44 8.60
N PHE A 182 -22.93 5.76 7.58
CA PHE A 182 -23.12 4.31 7.57
C PHE A 182 -21.89 3.53 7.09
N ARG A 183 -20.84 4.21 6.64
CA ARG A 183 -19.63 3.60 6.09
C ARG A 183 -18.48 3.74 7.09
N SER A 184 -17.73 2.65 7.28
CA SER A 184 -16.60 2.64 8.23
C SER A 184 -15.59 3.76 7.93
N ARG A 185 -15.27 4.58 8.93
CA ARG A 185 -14.41 5.79 8.77
C ARG A 185 -14.93 6.79 7.73
N ARG A 186 -16.24 6.77 7.46
CA ARG A 186 -16.92 7.67 6.52
C ARG A 186 -16.43 7.61 5.08
N ARG A 187 -15.73 6.55 4.70
CA ARG A 187 -15.30 6.31 3.31
C ARG A 187 -16.50 5.79 2.54
N PHE A 188 -17.32 6.71 2.03
CA PHE A 188 -18.53 6.44 1.25
C PHE A 188 -18.21 6.06 -0.20
N PRO A 189 -19.17 5.50 -0.97
CA PRO A 189 -18.94 5.15 -2.37
C PRO A 189 -18.55 6.36 -3.22
N ALA A 190 -17.31 6.39 -3.71
CA ALA A 190 -16.77 7.46 -4.54
C ALA A 190 -16.13 6.92 -5.81
N LEU A 191 -16.22 7.70 -6.90
CA LEU A 191 -15.69 7.32 -8.20
C LEU A 191 -14.16 7.19 -8.17
N SER A 192 -13.66 6.07 -8.67
CA SER A 192 -12.23 5.81 -8.87
C SER A 192 -11.85 5.76 -10.35
N TYR A 193 -12.73 5.25 -11.21
CA TYR A 193 -12.51 5.18 -12.65
C TYR A 193 -13.84 5.22 -13.40
N TYR A 194 -13.86 5.88 -14.56
CA TYR A 194 -15.02 5.94 -15.44
C TYR A 194 -14.61 5.62 -16.87
N TYR A 195 -15.33 4.69 -17.50
CA TYR A 195 -15.10 4.30 -18.88
C TYR A 195 -16.15 4.96 -19.79
N LYS A 196 -15.71 6.00 -20.51
CA LYS A 196 -16.58 6.88 -21.30
C LYS A 196 -17.37 6.19 -22.40
N ASP A 197 -16.86 5.11 -23.00
CA ASP A 197 -17.47 4.48 -24.17
C ASP A 197 -18.75 3.70 -23.83
N ASN A 198 -18.89 3.21 -22.59
CA ASN A 198 -20.07 2.44 -22.17
C ASN A 198 -20.65 2.84 -20.80
N HIS A 199 -20.17 3.96 -20.23
CA HIS A 199 -20.63 4.51 -18.95
C HIS A 199 -20.36 3.63 -17.71
N ALA A 200 -19.59 2.54 -17.83
CA ALA A 200 -19.21 1.74 -16.68
C ALA A 200 -18.30 2.53 -15.75
N SER A 201 -18.51 2.38 -14.44
CA SER A 201 -17.68 2.99 -13.41
C SER A 201 -17.10 1.97 -12.45
N ILE A 202 -15.97 2.32 -11.85
CA ILE A 202 -15.40 1.65 -10.69
C ILE A 202 -15.49 2.65 -9.54
N CYS A 203 -16.23 2.26 -8.50
CA CYS A 203 -16.34 3.00 -7.26
C CYS A 203 -15.60 2.29 -6.14
N ARG A 204 -15.16 3.05 -5.13
CA ARG A 204 -14.54 2.53 -3.91
C ARG A 204 -15.19 3.17 -2.68
N SER A 205 -15.09 2.53 -1.54
CA SER A 205 -15.73 2.86 -0.26
C SER A 205 -15.06 2.00 0.82
N SER A 206 -15.63 2.02 2.01
CA SER A 206 -15.40 1.04 3.06
C SER A 206 -16.61 0.11 3.22
N GLN A 207 -16.43 -0.93 4.03
CA GLN A 207 -17.54 -1.79 4.44
C GLN A 207 -18.65 -1.00 5.16
N PRO A 208 -19.94 -1.35 4.96
CA PRO A 208 -21.04 -0.76 5.68
C PRO A 208 -21.03 -1.14 7.17
N LEU A 209 -21.66 -0.31 8.00
CA LEU A 209 -21.88 -0.52 9.43
C LEU A 209 -23.24 -1.20 9.69
N SER A 210 -23.55 -2.23 8.90
CA SER A 210 -24.85 -2.91 8.91
C SER A 210 -25.07 -3.78 10.15
N GLY A 211 -24.00 -4.22 10.82
CA GLY A 211 -24.08 -5.26 11.84
C GLY A 211 -24.94 -6.44 11.36
N PHE A 212 -25.87 -6.86 12.19
CA PHE A 212 -26.82 -7.92 11.83
C PHE A 212 -27.94 -7.45 10.90
N SER A 213 -28.52 -6.27 11.14
CA SER A 213 -29.77 -5.84 10.48
C SER A 213 -29.89 -4.33 10.20
N ALA A 214 -28.90 -3.52 10.58
CA ALA A 214 -28.96 -2.08 10.36
C ALA A 214 -28.94 -1.77 8.86
N ARG A 215 -29.78 -0.79 8.48
CA ARG A 215 -29.95 -0.30 7.12
C ARG A 215 -29.76 1.20 7.10
N CYS A 216 -29.39 1.73 5.93
CA CYS A 216 -29.27 3.16 5.70
C CYS A 216 -29.88 3.48 4.34
N LEU A 217 -30.98 4.23 4.37
CA LEU A 217 -31.70 4.60 3.16
C LEU A 217 -30.82 5.43 2.22
N GLU A 218 -30.01 6.34 2.77
CA GLU A 218 -29.10 7.17 1.99
C GLU A 218 -27.98 6.35 1.34
N ASP A 219 -27.49 5.29 1.99
CA ASP A 219 -26.49 4.39 1.38
C ASP A 219 -27.11 3.52 0.27
N GLU A 220 -28.32 3.01 0.47
CA GLU A 220 -29.10 2.30 -0.56
C GLU A 220 -29.36 3.21 -1.77
N GLN A 221 -29.76 4.48 -1.52
CA GLN A 221 -29.94 5.49 -2.57
C GLN A 221 -28.62 5.85 -3.28
N MET A 222 -27.50 5.89 -2.56
CA MET A 222 -26.18 6.16 -3.14
C MET A 222 -25.78 5.06 -4.14
N LEU A 223 -25.94 3.78 -3.77
CA LEU A 223 -25.68 2.66 -4.69
C LEU A 223 -26.65 2.67 -5.88
N GLN A 224 -27.91 3.04 -5.66
CA GLN A 224 -28.88 3.22 -6.74
C GLN A 224 -28.53 4.37 -7.68
N ALA A 225 -27.97 5.46 -7.18
CA ALA A 225 -27.49 6.58 -7.99
C ALA A 225 -26.32 6.15 -8.88
N ILE A 226 -25.38 5.37 -8.33
CA ILE A 226 -24.27 4.79 -9.09
C ILE A 226 -24.78 3.86 -10.20
N ARG A 227 -25.74 2.97 -9.89
CA ARG A 227 -26.38 2.10 -10.88
C ARG A 227 -27.11 2.89 -11.97
N LYS A 228 -27.80 3.99 -11.61
CA LYS A 228 -28.47 4.93 -12.54
C LYS A 228 -27.48 5.66 -13.46
N ALA A 229 -26.25 5.87 -13.00
CA ALA A 229 -25.22 6.55 -13.78
C ALA A 229 -24.62 5.67 -14.91
N ASN A 230 -25.04 4.40 -15.01
CA ASN A 230 -24.77 3.53 -16.15
C ASN A 230 -26.10 3.04 -16.75
N PRO A 231 -26.67 3.74 -17.75
CA PRO A 231 -27.93 3.35 -18.37
C PRO A 231 -27.84 2.04 -19.18
N GLY A 232 -26.64 1.56 -19.48
CA GLY A 232 -26.42 0.30 -20.20
C GLY A 232 -26.50 -0.96 -19.34
N SER A 233 -26.76 -0.84 -18.03
CA SER A 233 -26.81 -1.97 -17.11
C SER A 233 -27.88 -1.81 -16.01
N ASP A 234 -28.66 -2.87 -15.80
CA ASP A 234 -29.72 -2.91 -14.78
C ASP A 234 -29.22 -3.30 -13.39
N PHE A 235 -27.92 -3.57 -13.23
CA PHE A 235 -27.34 -3.96 -11.95
C PHE A 235 -25.89 -3.47 -11.77
N ILE A 236 -25.42 -3.46 -10.53
CA ILE A 236 -24.01 -3.23 -10.18
C ILE A 236 -23.43 -4.44 -9.47
N TYR A 237 -22.12 -4.64 -9.60
CA TYR A 237 -21.40 -5.58 -8.76
C TYR A 237 -20.93 -4.87 -7.48
N VAL A 238 -21.17 -5.51 -6.33
CA VAL A 238 -20.53 -5.14 -5.08
C VAL A 238 -19.51 -6.22 -4.76
N VAL A 239 -18.25 -5.81 -4.67
CA VAL A 239 -17.11 -6.71 -4.60
C VAL A 239 -16.40 -6.48 -3.28
N ASP A 240 -16.58 -7.42 -2.37
CA ASP A 240 -15.85 -7.44 -1.11
C ASP A 240 -14.60 -8.28 -1.28
N THR A 241 -13.44 -7.66 -1.09
CA THR A 241 -12.20 -8.39 -1.32
C THR A 241 -11.94 -9.43 -0.25
N ARG A 242 -12.60 -9.37 0.92
CA ARG A 242 -12.34 -10.31 2.03
C ARG A 242 -12.75 -11.74 1.68
N PRO A 243 -12.18 -12.74 2.38
CA PRO A 243 -12.82 -14.04 2.52
C PRO A 243 -14.16 -13.89 3.22
N LYS A 244 -15.15 -14.69 2.81
CA LYS A 244 -16.51 -14.70 3.39
C LYS A 244 -16.48 -14.83 4.91
N LEU A 245 -15.63 -15.71 5.45
CA LEU A 245 -15.52 -15.93 6.90
C LEU A 245 -15.07 -14.66 7.65
N ASN A 246 -14.08 -13.94 7.09
CA ASN A 246 -13.60 -12.68 7.66
C ASN A 246 -14.66 -11.57 7.57
N ALA A 247 -15.47 -11.57 6.51
CA ALA A 247 -16.60 -10.65 6.38
C ALA A 247 -17.70 -10.95 7.41
N MET A 248 -18.02 -12.22 7.66
CA MET A 248 -18.96 -12.65 8.70
C MET A 248 -18.46 -12.28 10.11
N ALA A 249 -17.17 -12.47 10.41
CA ALA A 249 -16.59 -12.05 11.69
C ALA A 249 -16.70 -10.54 11.91
N ASN A 250 -16.43 -9.73 10.88
CA ASN A 250 -16.62 -8.27 10.96
C ASN A 250 -18.09 -7.89 11.13
N ARG A 251 -19.02 -8.66 10.56
CA ARG A 251 -20.46 -8.47 10.73
C ARG A 251 -20.88 -8.61 12.20
N ALA A 252 -20.36 -9.63 12.88
CA ALA A 252 -20.58 -9.82 14.32
C ALA A 252 -20.04 -8.67 15.17
N ALA A 253 -19.01 -7.95 14.70
CA ALA A 253 -18.45 -6.76 15.33
C ALA A 253 -19.13 -5.43 14.94
N GLY A 254 -20.37 -5.48 14.42
CA GLY A 254 -21.14 -4.29 14.07
C GLY A 254 -20.83 -3.67 12.70
N LYS A 255 -19.96 -4.29 11.89
CA LYS A 255 -19.72 -3.90 10.49
C LYS A 255 -20.54 -4.79 9.57
N GLY A 256 -20.12 -5.01 8.33
CA GLY A 256 -20.76 -6.03 7.50
C GLY A 256 -20.47 -5.86 6.03
N TYR A 257 -21.47 -6.20 5.24
CA TYR A 257 -21.47 -6.17 3.78
C TYR A 257 -22.92 -6.03 3.31
N GLU A 258 -23.10 -5.56 2.08
CA GLU A 258 -24.40 -5.30 1.48
C GLU A 258 -25.23 -6.59 1.35
N ASN A 259 -26.49 -6.55 1.80
CA ASN A 259 -27.44 -7.65 1.62
C ASN A 259 -28.27 -7.42 0.34
N GLU A 260 -28.32 -8.41 -0.56
CA GLU A 260 -29.07 -8.33 -1.81
C GLU A 260 -30.58 -8.11 -1.60
N ASP A 261 -31.13 -8.49 -0.43
CA ASP A 261 -32.53 -8.22 -0.08
C ASP A 261 -32.80 -6.71 0.17
N ASN A 262 -31.79 -5.98 0.67
CA ASN A 262 -31.92 -4.56 1.03
C ASN A 262 -31.45 -3.66 -0.11
N TYR A 263 -30.39 -4.06 -0.80
CA TYR A 263 -29.80 -3.33 -1.91
C TYR A 263 -30.32 -3.94 -3.22
N SER A 264 -31.40 -3.37 -3.76
CA SER A 264 -31.91 -3.79 -5.05
C SER A 264 -30.87 -3.61 -6.16
N ASN A 265 -30.93 -4.44 -7.21
CA ASN A 265 -30.08 -4.33 -8.39
C ASN A 265 -28.57 -4.43 -8.11
N ILE A 266 -28.16 -5.13 -7.04
CA ILE A 266 -26.76 -5.49 -6.84
C ILE A 266 -26.53 -6.98 -7.12
N LYS A 267 -25.28 -7.32 -7.44
CA LYS A 267 -24.74 -8.68 -7.42
C LYS A 267 -23.52 -8.69 -6.50
N PHE A 268 -23.62 -9.39 -5.39
CA PHE A 268 -22.57 -9.39 -4.38
C PHE A 268 -21.55 -10.52 -4.60
N GLN A 269 -20.25 -10.23 -4.47
CA GLN A 269 -19.17 -11.22 -4.62
C GLN A 269 -18.05 -11.05 -3.60
N PHE A 270 -17.56 -12.17 -3.07
CA PHE A 270 -16.34 -12.24 -2.26
C PHE A 270 -15.15 -12.69 -3.12
N ILE A 271 -13.99 -12.03 -2.98
CA ILE A 271 -12.75 -12.39 -3.73
C ILE A 271 -11.82 -13.30 -2.93
N GLY A 272 -11.79 -13.21 -1.59
CA GLY A 272 -10.93 -14.05 -0.76
C GLY A 272 -9.46 -13.58 -0.68
N ILE A 273 -9.24 -12.27 -0.56
CA ILE A 273 -7.94 -11.64 -0.27
C ILE A 273 -7.81 -11.47 1.25
N GLU A 274 -6.85 -12.18 1.82
CA GLU A 274 -6.59 -12.17 3.26
C GLU A 274 -6.20 -10.79 3.80
N ASN A 275 -6.30 -10.62 5.12
CA ASN A 275 -6.01 -9.35 5.77
C ASN A 275 -4.50 -9.06 5.88
N ILE A 276 -4.16 -7.83 6.28
CA ILE A 276 -2.77 -7.35 6.39
C ILE A 276 -1.89 -8.18 7.34
N HIS A 277 -2.45 -8.86 8.34
CA HIS A 277 -1.67 -9.69 9.26
C HIS A 277 -1.23 -10.99 8.59
N VAL A 278 -2.11 -11.60 7.79
CA VAL A 278 -1.75 -12.75 6.96
C VAL A 278 -0.70 -12.37 5.93
N MET A 279 -0.83 -11.20 5.29
CA MET A 279 0.17 -10.70 4.34
C MET A 279 1.53 -10.45 5.01
N ARG A 280 1.52 -9.82 6.19
CA ARG A 280 2.75 -9.58 6.98
C ARG A 280 3.42 -10.90 7.38
N ASN A 281 2.66 -11.86 7.88
CA ASN A 281 3.20 -13.16 8.28
C ASN A 281 3.72 -13.94 7.06
N SER A 282 3.05 -13.85 5.90
CA SER A 282 3.53 -14.44 4.65
C SER A 282 4.88 -13.85 4.23
N LEU A 283 5.04 -12.53 4.35
CA LEU A 283 6.32 -11.86 4.08
C LEU A 283 7.41 -12.26 5.07
N GLN A 284 7.09 -12.38 6.37
CA GLN A 284 8.04 -12.82 7.39
C GLN A 284 8.53 -14.24 7.13
N LYS A 285 7.64 -15.18 6.79
CA LYS A 285 8.01 -16.55 6.41
C LYS A 285 8.93 -16.57 5.19
N MET A 286 8.68 -15.72 4.19
CA MET A 286 9.56 -15.56 3.02
C MET A 286 10.96 -15.08 3.42
N LEU A 287 11.05 -14.18 4.41
CA LEU A 287 12.31 -13.65 4.91
C LEU A 287 13.11 -14.67 5.75
N GLU A 288 12.43 -15.58 6.43
CA GLU A 288 12.99 -16.61 7.32
C GLU A 288 13.43 -17.89 6.58
N GLY A 289 12.80 -18.25 5.46
CA GLY A 289 13.15 -19.47 4.70
C GLY A 289 14.56 -19.48 4.12
N ASP A 290 15.08 -20.66 3.74
CA ASP A 290 16.42 -20.82 3.18
C ASP A 290 16.62 -20.09 1.84
N LEU A 291 17.86 -19.73 1.54
CA LEU A 291 18.20 -18.82 0.44
C LEU A 291 17.85 -19.35 -0.97
N GLU A 292 17.89 -20.66 -1.19
CA GLU A 292 17.43 -21.31 -2.43
C GLU A 292 15.91 -21.17 -2.61
N ILE A 293 15.15 -21.22 -1.50
CA ILE A 293 13.72 -20.96 -1.49
C ILE A 293 13.45 -19.47 -1.75
N LYS A 294 14.32 -18.55 -1.28
CA LYS A 294 14.16 -17.11 -1.52
C LYS A 294 14.21 -16.75 -3.01
N GLN A 295 15.13 -17.32 -3.81
CA GLN A 295 15.18 -17.08 -5.26
C GLN A 295 13.91 -17.57 -5.97
N PHE A 296 13.38 -18.73 -5.54
CA PHE A 296 12.11 -19.26 -6.06
C PHE A 296 10.91 -18.39 -5.65
N TYR A 297 10.90 -17.86 -4.42
CA TYR A 297 9.82 -17.03 -3.88
C TYR A 297 9.84 -15.57 -4.37
N THR A 298 10.99 -14.94 -4.64
CA THR A 298 11.05 -13.59 -5.23
C THR A 298 10.61 -13.58 -6.68
N ALA A 299 10.97 -14.60 -7.46
CA ALA A 299 10.48 -14.76 -8.83
C ALA A 299 8.98 -15.10 -8.87
N SER A 300 8.51 -15.91 -7.92
CA SER A 300 7.13 -16.41 -7.94
C SER A 300 6.15 -15.46 -7.23
N ASN A 301 6.37 -15.01 -6.01
CA ASN A 301 5.28 -14.49 -5.18
C ASN A 301 5.01 -12.98 -5.25
N HIS A 302 6.00 -12.12 -5.47
CA HIS A 302 5.69 -10.68 -5.60
C HIS A 302 4.99 -10.39 -6.94
N GLN A 303 5.43 -11.09 -8.01
CA GLN A 303 4.69 -11.16 -9.26
C GLN A 303 3.40 -11.95 -9.09
N LEU A 304 3.35 -13.23 -8.68
CA LEU A 304 2.07 -13.98 -8.56
C LEU A 304 1.05 -13.38 -7.58
N PHE A 305 1.43 -12.55 -6.61
CA PHE A 305 0.46 -12.01 -5.65
C PHE A 305 -0.15 -10.68 -6.12
N LEU A 306 0.65 -9.74 -6.62
CA LEU A 306 0.12 -8.55 -7.31
C LEU A 306 -0.52 -8.95 -8.63
N TYR A 307 0.11 -9.84 -9.40
CA TYR A 307 -0.48 -10.49 -10.57
C TYR A 307 -1.65 -11.38 -10.15
N GLY A 308 -1.70 -11.99 -8.97
CA GLY A 308 -2.82 -12.84 -8.54
C GLY A 308 -4.03 -12.03 -8.11
N ALA A 309 -3.82 -10.93 -7.39
CA ALA A 309 -4.84 -9.94 -7.08
C ALA A 309 -5.27 -9.21 -8.36
N GLN A 310 -4.33 -8.76 -9.19
CA GLN A 310 -4.60 -8.18 -10.51
C GLN A 310 -5.29 -9.18 -11.43
N VAL A 311 -4.93 -10.46 -11.45
CA VAL A 311 -5.55 -11.52 -12.27
C VAL A 311 -6.90 -11.88 -11.71
N ARG A 312 -7.12 -11.87 -10.39
CA ARG A 312 -8.46 -12.06 -9.81
C ARG A 312 -9.35 -10.85 -10.10
N ILE A 313 -8.82 -9.63 -10.03
CA ILE A 313 -9.49 -8.39 -10.42
C ILE A 313 -9.71 -8.35 -11.95
N LEU A 314 -8.75 -8.76 -12.76
CA LEU A 314 -8.84 -8.86 -14.23
C LEU A 314 -9.79 -9.98 -14.64
N LYS A 315 -9.81 -11.13 -13.94
CA LYS A 315 -10.80 -12.20 -14.13
C LYS A 315 -12.18 -11.74 -13.72
N LEU A 316 -12.31 -10.91 -12.68
CA LEU A 316 -13.56 -10.26 -12.33
C LEU A 316 -13.98 -9.27 -13.42
N LEU A 317 -13.09 -8.38 -13.88
CA LEU A 317 -13.35 -7.45 -14.99
C LEU A 317 -13.64 -8.18 -16.32
N ASN A 318 -13.03 -9.36 -16.54
CA ASN A 318 -13.28 -10.23 -17.68
C ASN A 318 -14.55 -11.08 -17.50
N GLY A 319 -14.93 -11.45 -16.27
CA GLY A 319 -16.19 -12.12 -15.95
C GLY A 319 -17.38 -11.17 -16.04
N ILE A 320 -17.14 -9.88 -15.73
CA ILE A 320 -18.05 -8.76 -16.05
C ILE A 320 -18.27 -8.66 -17.58
N ARG A 321 -17.30 -9.08 -18.40
CA ARG A 321 -17.36 -9.13 -19.88
C ARG A 321 -18.23 -10.26 -20.44
N GLY A 322 -18.84 -11.11 -19.60
CA GLY A 322 -19.77 -12.18 -19.99
C GLY A 322 -19.10 -13.51 -20.34
N LYS A 323 -19.70 -14.61 -19.86
CA LYS A 323 -19.50 -15.96 -20.45
C LYS A 323 -20.23 -15.98 -21.80
N ASP A 324 -19.50 -16.07 -22.91
CA ASP A 324 -19.52 -17.21 -23.84
C ASP A 324 -18.93 -16.92 -25.26
N ILE A 325 -18.05 -17.85 -25.68
CA ILE A 325 -17.73 -18.36 -27.04
C ILE A 325 -16.96 -17.47 -28.06
N GLY A 326 -15.69 -17.85 -28.31
CA GLY A 326 -15.06 -17.97 -29.65
C GLY A 326 -14.90 -16.74 -30.56
N GLY A 327 -13.73 -16.09 -30.54
CA GLY A 327 -13.27 -15.22 -31.64
C GLY A 327 -12.09 -14.29 -31.26
N PRO A 328 -11.14 -13.99 -32.17
CA PRO A 328 -9.97 -13.17 -31.86
C PRO A 328 -10.31 -11.68 -32.00
N GLY A 329 -10.42 -10.98 -30.87
CA GLY A 329 -10.47 -9.51 -30.82
C GLY A 329 -11.04 -8.98 -29.50
N PRO A 330 -10.45 -7.95 -28.87
CA PRO A 330 -10.96 -7.39 -27.62
C PRO A 330 -12.21 -6.54 -27.89
N ARG A 331 -13.40 -7.14 -27.83
CA ARG A 331 -14.69 -6.43 -27.86
C ARG A 331 -15.20 -6.26 -26.43
N PHE A 332 -15.28 -5.02 -25.94
CA PHE A 332 -15.97 -4.66 -24.69
C PHE A 332 -17.49 -4.59 -24.94
N GLN A 333 -18.18 -5.73 -24.93
CA GLN A 333 -19.65 -5.74 -24.97
C GLN A 333 -20.18 -6.13 -23.59
N LYS A 334 -20.82 -5.15 -22.93
CA LYS A 334 -21.45 -5.16 -21.59
C LYS A 334 -20.46 -5.16 -20.39
N ALA A 335 -19.94 -3.99 -20.01
CA ALA A 335 -19.22 -3.84 -18.74
C ALA A 335 -20.18 -3.33 -17.64
N ALA A 336 -20.34 -4.12 -16.57
CA ALA A 336 -21.06 -3.73 -15.37
C ALA A 336 -20.20 -2.84 -14.46
N THR A 337 -20.86 -1.94 -13.74
CA THR A 337 -20.21 -1.07 -12.74
C THR A 337 -19.86 -1.86 -11.48
N ALA A 338 -18.65 -1.68 -10.96
CA ALA A 338 -18.16 -2.40 -9.80
C ALA A 338 -17.84 -1.45 -8.66
N THR A 339 -18.25 -1.82 -7.46
CA THR A 339 -17.91 -1.10 -6.25
C THR A 339 -17.03 -1.99 -5.37
N VAL A 340 -15.76 -1.60 -5.16
CA VAL A 340 -14.71 -2.48 -4.61
C VAL A 340 -14.25 -2.08 -3.20
N TYR A 341 -14.60 -2.96 -2.25
CA TYR A 341 -14.27 -3.08 -0.83
C TYR A 341 -12.92 -3.65 -0.45
N THR A 342 -11.89 -2.85 -0.11
CA THR A 342 -10.77 -3.35 0.73
C THR A 342 -10.86 -2.77 2.15
N PRO A 343 -10.78 -3.58 3.22
CA PRO A 343 -10.53 -3.06 4.56
C PRO A 343 -9.07 -2.61 4.62
N VAL A 344 -8.75 -1.46 4.03
CA VAL A 344 -7.47 -0.80 4.29
C VAL A 344 -7.65 -0.06 5.62
N THR A 345 -7.42 -0.78 6.73
CA THR A 345 -6.75 -0.11 7.86
C THR A 345 -5.50 0.53 7.28
N PRO A 346 -5.23 1.82 7.53
CA PRO A 346 -4.03 2.47 7.05
C PRO A 346 -2.88 1.55 7.40
N LEU A 347 -2.11 1.17 6.39
CA LEU A 347 -0.72 0.83 6.60
C LEU A 347 -0.13 2.04 7.32
N HIS A 348 -0.13 2.01 8.65
CA HIS A 348 0.95 2.62 9.41
C HIS A 348 2.17 1.76 9.07
N PHE A 349 2.68 1.93 7.85
CA PHE A 349 4.11 2.02 7.71
C PHE A 349 4.45 3.26 8.52
N HIS A 350 4.89 3.06 9.75
CA HIS A 350 5.84 4.01 10.31
C HIS A 350 6.98 4.03 9.30
N ILE A 351 6.97 5.07 8.46
CA ILE A 351 8.01 5.35 7.47
C ILE A 351 9.33 5.49 8.23
#